data_AF-A0A7J8QGB8-F1
#
_entry.id   AF-A0A7J8QGB8-F1
#
_cell.length_a   1.000
_cell.length_b   1.000
_cell.length_c   1.000
_cell.angle_alpha   90.00
_cell.angle_beta   90.00
_cell.angle_gamma   90.00
#
_symmetry.space_group_name_H-M   'P 1'
#
loop_
_entity.id
_entity.type
_entity.pdbx_description
1 polymer ?
#
loop_
_entity_poly.entity_id
_entity_poly.type
_entity_poly.pdbx_seq_one_letter_code
_entity_poly.pdbx_strand_id
1 'polypeptide(L)'
;MASTTPNATLVSSTVCVFLNKNLHYNSMFWKENPLNHVFPVLMLQVILSVLVFRVIHVILRPLKQPKLVCHLLAGVILGPSVLGRNKTYMESMFPAKEEVVIATLSQVASNLYTFIVCIKMDTIMLTRAAKHTWKLGVCCLAFPIVLIVSVDMAKQRFFPGLNPGNPFPVQFSVVSSLSYFIVVTRALDELNLLSSELGRISSSITMLNEMVSAAFVIIGVATVQKEAKSAFLAILSLCSFIVFSLFVVRPMLYWVIKQTPKGKPVKESYVVTILLSTFVMGVTTDAIGASFGGAFMVMGFITPDGPPLGTTIIRKSELILHEFFLPLFFVRIGYFTDLSAIQNWGECATFATIVIMGYIGRLIACLVFASSMNMRKSTAVLLSLVLSLQGIVELIQSIQWKHLQ
;
A
#
# COMPACT_ATOMS: atom_id res chain seq x y z
N MET A 1 55.12 -16.53 9.27
CA MET A 1 54.44 -15.34 9.84
C MET A 1 53.52 -14.79 8.77
N ALA A 2 52.38 -14.21 9.21
CA ALA A 2 51.29 -13.62 8.42
C ALA A 2 50.10 -14.56 8.14
N SER A 3 49.25 -14.63 9.15
CA SER A 3 47.83 -14.97 9.15
C SER A 3 47.00 -13.88 8.44
N THR A 4 46.08 -14.27 7.57
CA THR A 4 44.93 -13.44 7.16
C THR A 4 43.65 -14.27 7.25
N THR A 5 42.91 -14.04 8.32
CA THR A 5 41.51 -14.43 8.49
C THR A 5 40.62 -13.50 7.67
N PRO A 6 39.68 -13.99 6.83
CA PRO A 6 38.51 -13.22 6.44
C PRO A 6 37.35 -13.59 7.36
N ASN A 7 37.14 -12.79 8.41
CA ASN A 7 35.97 -12.89 9.28
C ASN A 7 34.92 -11.85 8.84
N ALA A 8 33.75 -12.37 8.47
CA ALA A 8 32.40 -11.81 8.58
C ALA A 8 31.61 -12.07 7.28
N THR A 9 31.21 -13.33 7.12
CA THR A 9 30.14 -13.73 6.21
C THR A 9 28.87 -12.95 6.54
N LEU A 10 28.36 -12.19 5.57
CA LEU A 10 26.97 -11.78 5.49
C LEU A 10 26.09 -13.03 5.61
N VAL A 11 25.53 -13.28 6.80
CA VAL A 11 24.52 -14.32 7.00
C VAL A 11 23.23 -13.78 6.40
N SER A 12 23.08 -13.92 5.09
CA SER A 12 21.75 -13.99 4.50
C SER A 12 21.17 -15.33 4.98
N SER A 13 20.17 -15.29 5.86
CA SER A 13 19.48 -16.49 6.32
C SER A 13 18.80 -17.15 5.12
N THR A 14 19.51 -18.03 4.43
CA THR A 14 18.96 -18.91 3.41
C THR A 14 18.03 -19.91 4.10
N VAL A 15 16.75 -19.55 4.17
CA VAL A 15 15.71 -20.48 4.63
C VAL A 15 15.51 -21.52 3.54
N CYS A 16 16.23 -22.64 3.63
CA CYS A 16 15.98 -23.83 2.80
C CYS A 16 14.65 -24.46 3.24
N VAL A 17 13.56 -24.11 2.56
CA VAL A 17 12.25 -24.75 2.76
C VAL A 17 12.25 -26.09 2.03
N PHE A 18 12.46 -27.18 2.76
CA PHE A 18 12.20 -28.51 2.24
C PHE A 18 10.69 -28.72 2.09
N LEU A 19 10.19 -28.57 0.85
CA LEU A 19 8.85 -29.01 0.48
C LEU A 19 8.83 -30.54 0.45
N ASN A 20 8.42 -31.15 1.56
CA ASN A 20 8.22 -32.59 1.64
C ASN A 20 7.14 -33.00 0.63
N LYS A 21 7.54 -33.75 -0.42
CA LYS A 21 6.67 -34.18 -1.52
C LYS A 21 5.67 -35.27 -1.12
N ASN A 22 5.82 -35.87 0.06
CA ASN A 22 4.94 -36.94 0.53
C ASN A 22 3.82 -36.36 1.41
N LEU A 23 2.80 -35.77 0.77
CA LEU A 23 1.53 -35.43 1.42
C LEU A 23 0.73 -36.71 1.70
N HIS A 24 1.14 -37.47 2.71
CA HIS A 24 0.24 -38.45 3.31
C HIS A 24 -0.70 -37.70 4.26
N TYR A 25 -2.00 -37.71 3.96
CA TYR A 25 -3.04 -37.10 4.79
C TYR A 25 -3.29 -37.96 6.02
N ASN A 26 -2.32 -38.03 6.94
CA ASN A 26 -2.49 -38.75 8.19
C ASN A 26 -3.44 -37.95 9.08
N SER A 27 -4.56 -38.56 9.45
CA SER A 27 -5.58 -37.92 10.28
C SER A 27 -5.04 -37.59 11.68
N MET A 28 -5.62 -36.60 12.35
CA MET A 28 -5.30 -36.18 13.74
C MET A 28 -5.18 -37.37 14.72
N PHE A 29 -5.88 -38.47 14.44
CA PHE A 29 -5.86 -39.72 15.18
C PHE A 29 -4.53 -40.52 15.09
N TRP A 30 -3.60 -40.17 14.20
CA TRP A 30 -2.31 -40.85 13.99
C TRP A 30 -1.09 -40.00 14.42
N LYS A 31 -1.26 -39.11 15.43
CA LYS A 31 -0.19 -38.33 16.09
C LYS A 31 0.56 -37.29 15.24
N GLU A 32 0.09 -36.94 14.05
CA GLU A 32 0.63 -35.81 13.31
C GLU A 32 -0.13 -34.50 13.61
N ASN A 33 0.60 -33.45 13.97
CA ASN A 33 0.02 -32.12 14.20
C ASN A 33 -0.33 -31.49 12.85
N PRO A 34 -1.61 -31.12 12.60
CA PRO A 34 -2.02 -30.52 11.33
C PRO A 34 -1.36 -29.15 11.07
N LEU A 35 -0.86 -28.51 12.14
CA LEU A 35 -0.11 -27.26 12.09
C LEU A 35 1.30 -27.42 11.48
N ASN A 36 1.74 -28.64 11.20
CA ASN A 36 2.97 -28.88 10.47
C ASN A 36 2.81 -28.70 8.96
N HIS A 37 1.58 -28.58 8.45
CA HIS A 37 1.30 -28.40 7.03
C HIS A 37 0.89 -26.96 6.72
N VAL A 38 1.43 -26.43 5.62
CA VAL A 38 1.25 -25.03 5.18
C VAL A 38 -0.23 -24.67 4.97
N PHE A 39 -1.01 -25.58 4.36
CA PHE A 39 -2.39 -25.28 3.97
C PHE A 39 -3.36 -25.17 5.18
N PRO A 40 -3.40 -26.13 6.12
CA PRO A 40 -4.22 -25.99 7.34
C PRO A 40 -3.91 -24.74 8.16
N VAL A 41 -2.63 -24.38 8.31
CA VAL A 41 -2.25 -23.18 9.08
C VAL A 41 -2.69 -21.91 8.36
N LEU A 42 -2.54 -21.84 7.04
CA LEU A 42 -3.08 -20.72 6.25
C LEU A 42 -4.59 -20.57 6.44
N MET A 43 -5.34 -21.66 6.37
CA MET A 43 -6.79 -21.62 6.61
C MET A 43 -7.11 -21.14 8.02
N LEU A 44 -6.34 -21.59 9.02
CA LEU A 44 -6.50 -21.16 10.40
C LEU A 44 -6.17 -19.67 10.59
N GLN A 45 -5.14 -19.15 9.93
CA GLN A 45 -4.82 -17.71 9.90
C GLN A 45 -5.96 -16.90 9.30
N VAL A 46 -6.55 -17.36 8.18
CA VAL A 46 -7.74 -16.70 7.59
C VAL A 46 -8.88 -16.67 8.61
N ILE A 47 -9.22 -17.82 9.21
CA ILE A 47 -10.31 -17.91 10.20
C ILE A 47 -10.05 -16.98 11.38
N LEU A 48 -8.86 -17.04 11.98
CA LEU A 48 -8.49 -16.21 13.13
C LEU A 48 -8.50 -14.72 12.78
N SER A 49 -7.96 -14.34 11.62
CA SER A 49 -7.92 -12.95 11.18
C SER A 49 -9.31 -12.36 10.97
N VAL A 50 -10.22 -13.10 10.35
CA VAL A 50 -11.61 -12.66 10.16
C VAL A 50 -12.35 -12.58 11.49
N LEU A 51 -12.19 -13.56 12.37
CA LEU A 51 -12.83 -13.56 13.70
C LEU A 51 -12.36 -12.38 14.55
N VAL A 52 -11.04 -12.18 14.68
CA VAL A 52 -10.45 -11.10 15.48
C VAL A 52 -10.85 -9.75 14.89
N PHE A 53 -10.79 -9.58 13.58
CA PHE A 53 -11.28 -8.37 12.90
C PHE A 53 -12.75 -8.09 13.23
N ARG A 54 -13.63 -9.09 13.11
CA ARG A 54 -15.07 -8.90 13.38
C ARG A 54 -15.32 -8.52 14.84
N VAL A 55 -14.64 -9.15 15.79
CA VAL A 55 -14.74 -8.82 17.21
C VAL A 55 -14.31 -7.37 17.45
N ILE A 56 -13.14 -6.97 16.94
CA ILE A 56 -12.64 -5.58 17.06
C ILE A 56 -13.60 -4.61 16.41
N HIS A 57 -14.12 -4.93 15.21
CA HIS A 57 -15.05 -4.08 14.51
C HIS A 57 -16.34 -3.87 15.31
N VAL A 58 -16.89 -4.91 15.93
CA VAL A 58 -18.07 -4.79 16.80
C VAL A 58 -17.79 -3.91 18.02
N ILE A 59 -16.61 -4.07 18.65
CA ILE A 59 -16.20 -3.28 19.82
C ILE A 59 -15.97 -1.81 19.46
N LEU A 60 -15.35 -1.52 18.32
CA LEU A 60 -15.01 -0.17 17.88
C LEU A 60 -16.10 0.52 17.06
N ARG A 61 -17.14 -0.21 16.61
CA ARG A 61 -18.31 0.34 15.93
C ARG A 61 -18.95 1.54 16.67
N PRO A 62 -19.18 1.52 18.00
CA PRO A 62 -19.73 2.69 18.71
C PRO A 62 -18.82 3.93 18.63
N LEU A 63 -17.51 3.74 18.46
CA LEU A 63 -16.53 4.82 18.33
C LEU A 63 -16.42 5.36 16.89
N LYS A 64 -17.24 4.85 15.95
CA LYS A 64 -17.23 5.22 14.52
C LYS A 64 -15.85 5.10 13.87
N GLN A 65 -15.06 4.11 14.31
CA GLN A 65 -13.73 3.89 13.75
C GLN A 65 -13.82 3.31 12.32
N PRO A 66 -12.95 3.74 11.39
CA PRO A 66 -12.83 3.18 10.05
C PRO A 66 -12.54 1.67 10.07
N LYS A 67 -12.99 0.92 9.07
CA LYS A 67 -12.74 -0.53 8.99
C LYS A 67 -11.25 -0.83 8.85
N LEU A 68 -10.53 0.04 8.15
CA LEU A 68 -9.08 -0.04 7.99
C LEU A 68 -8.36 -0.11 9.36
N VAL A 69 -8.77 0.71 10.33
CA VAL A 69 -8.20 0.71 11.68
C VAL A 69 -8.47 -0.62 12.39
N CYS A 70 -9.68 -1.17 12.23
CA CYS A 70 -10.05 -2.46 12.80
C CYS A 70 -9.20 -3.61 12.23
N HIS A 71 -8.96 -3.62 10.91
CA HIS A 71 -8.09 -4.62 10.30
C HIS A 71 -6.63 -4.50 10.75
N LEU A 72 -6.11 -3.27 10.84
CA LEU A 72 -4.75 -3.02 11.32
C LEU A 72 -4.56 -3.53 12.75
N LEU A 73 -5.49 -3.19 13.65
CA LEU A 73 -5.45 -3.66 15.03
C LEU A 73 -5.56 -5.19 15.11
N ALA A 74 -6.41 -5.81 14.28
CA ALA A 74 -6.50 -7.28 14.21
C ALA A 74 -5.15 -7.91 13.83
N GLY A 75 -4.47 -7.34 12.84
CA GLY A 75 -3.12 -7.76 12.45
C GLY A 75 -2.11 -7.62 13.59
N VAL A 76 -2.04 -6.45 14.24
CA VAL A 76 -1.12 -6.20 15.36
C VAL A 76 -1.37 -7.14 16.54
N ILE A 77 -2.64 -7.46 16.83
CA ILE A 77 -2.99 -8.40 17.89
C ILE A 77 -2.53 -9.83 17.55
N LEU A 78 -2.70 -10.26 16.28
CA LEU A 78 -2.27 -11.59 15.83
C LEU A 78 -0.75 -11.72 15.66
N GLY A 79 -0.05 -10.61 15.48
CA GLY A 79 1.41 -10.55 15.31
C GLY A 79 2.21 -10.67 16.61
N PRO A 80 3.55 -10.49 16.55
CA PRO A 80 4.47 -10.62 17.69
C PRO A 80 4.18 -9.65 18.84
N SER A 81 3.54 -8.51 18.55
CA SER A 81 3.26 -7.47 19.53
C SER A 81 2.36 -7.92 20.69
N VAL A 82 1.39 -8.81 20.45
CA VAL A 82 0.40 -9.26 21.46
C VAL A 82 0.38 -10.78 21.60
N LEU A 83 -0.28 -11.51 20.69
CA LEU A 83 -0.39 -12.98 20.78
C LEU A 83 0.95 -13.66 20.50
N GLY A 84 1.75 -13.09 19.61
CA GLY A 84 3.06 -13.63 19.23
C GLY A 84 4.18 -13.46 20.26
N ARG A 85 3.89 -12.90 21.44
CA ARG A 85 4.81 -12.96 22.60
C ARG A 85 5.05 -14.40 23.05
N ASN A 86 4.10 -15.30 22.80
CA ASN A 86 4.29 -16.72 23.01
C ASN A 86 5.03 -17.34 21.80
N LYS A 87 6.27 -17.77 22.02
CA LYS A 87 7.11 -18.40 20.98
C LYS A 87 6.45 -19.63 20.36
N THR A 88 5.77 -20.45 21.17
CA THR A 88 5.06 -21.65 20.68
C THR A 88 3.93 -21.29 19.72
N TYR A 89 3.23 -20.18 19.95
CA TYR A 89 2.22 -19.67 19.03
C TYR A 89 2.86 -19.20 17.72
N MET A 90 3.94 -18.43 17.77
CA MET A 90 4.61 -17.93 16.56
C MET A 90 5.19 -19.06 15.72
N GLU A 91 5.82 -20.06 16.33
CA GLU A 91 6.36 -21.21 15.61
C GLU A 91 5.26 -22.08 14.98
N SER A 92 4.09 -22.16 15.62
CA SER A 92 2.95 -22.95 15.14
C SER A 92 2.09 -22.23 14.10
N MET A 93 1.89 -20.91 14.26
CA MET A 93 0.99 -20.11 13.42
C MET A 93 1.73 -19.29 12.37
N PHE A 94 3.02 -19.02 12.51
CA PHE A 94 3.80 -18.26 11.53
C PHE A 94 5.18 -18.90 11.29
N PRO A 95 5.25 -20.18 10.88
CA PRO A 95 6.51 -20.80 10.52
C PRO A 95 7.08 -20.15 9.24
N ALA A 96 8.42 -20.11 9.11
CA ALA A 96 9.09 -19.45 7.99
C ALA A 96 8.65 -19.93 6.58
N LYS A 97 8.23 -21.20 6.46
CA LYS A 97 7.68 -21.78 5.22
C LYS A 97 6.37 -21.13 4.75
N GLU A 98 5.59 -20.58 5.68
CA GLU A 98 4.30 -19.93 5.38
C GLU A 98 4.44 -18.45 5.07
N GLU A 99 5.53 -17.82 5.52
CA GLU A 99 5.80 -16.41 5.24
C GLU A 99 5.74 -16.13 3.73
N VAL A 100 6.30 -17.02 2.90
CA VAL A 100 6.26 -16.90 1.43
C VAL A 100 4.84 -16.92 0.89
N VAL A 101 3.98 -17.79 1.43
CA VAL A 101 2.58 -17.97 0.98
C VAL A 101 1.71 -16.78 1.42
N ILE A 102 1.86 -16.34 2.67
CA ILE A 102 1.18 -15.15 3.19
C ILE A 102 1.67 -13.90 2.44
N ALA A 103 2.98 -13.81 2.15
CA ALA A 103 3.57 -12.72 1.39
C ALA A 103 3.01 -12.62 -0.03
N THR A 104 2.86 -13.74 -0.73
CA THR A 104 2.26 -13.76 -2.07
C THR A 104 0.76 -13.43 -2.03
N LEU A 105 -0.01 -14.05 -1.13
CA LEU A 105 -1.45 -13.78 -1.02
C LEU A 105 -1.76 -12.35 -0.59
N SER A 106 -0.98 -11.79 0.33
CA SER A 106 -1.12 -10.39 0.77
C SER A 106 -0.81 -9.40 -0.34
N GLN A 107 0.16 -9.68 -1.22
CA GLN A 107 0.41 -8.83 -2.39
C GLN A 107 -0.72 -8.93 -3.41
N VAL A 108 -1.27 -10.12 -3.64
CA VAL A 108 -2.44 -10.27 -4.51
C VAL A 108 -3.63 -9.50 -3.93
N ALA A 109 -3.85 -9.59 -2.61
CA ALA A 109 -4.88 -8.86 -1.89
C ALA A 109 -4.75 -7.34 -2.02
N SER A 110 -3.56 -6.79 -1.75
CA SER A 110 -3.31 -5.35 -1.82
C SER A 110 -3.48 -4.80 -3.23
N ASN A 111 -2.99 -5.53 -4.24
CA ASN A 111 -3.08 -5.11 -5.64
C ASN A 111 -4.52 -5.17 -6.18
N LEU A 112 -5.25 -6.26 -5.89
CA LEU A 112 -6.69 -6.34 -6.21
C LEU A 112 -7.48 -5.25 -5.50
N TYR A 113 -7.11 -4.93 -4.26
CA TYR A 113 -7.73 -3.85 -3.50
C TYR A 113 -7.50 -2.49 -4.15
N THR A 114 -6.26 -2.17 -4.51
CA THR A 114 -5.94 -0.97 -5.28
C THR A 114 -6.75 -0.89 -6.57
N PHE A 115 -6.84 -1.99 -7.32
CA PHE A 115 -7.66 -2.04 -8.54
C PHE A 115 -9.13 -1.69 -8.28
N ILE A 116 -9.77 -2.31 -7.29
CA ILE A 116 -11.18 -2.04 -6.96
C ILE A 116 -11.40 -0.61 -6.49
N VAL A 117 -10.49 -0.05 -5.67
CA VAL A 117 -10.58 1.34 -5.23
C VAL A 117 -10.43 2.30 -6.42
N CYS A 118 -9.51 2.04 -7.33
CA CYS A 118 -9.33 2.86 -8.53
C CYS A 118 -10.56 2.87 -9.46
N ILE A 119 -11.26 1.74 -9.62
CA ILE A 119 -12.50 1.66 -10.43
C ILE A 119 -13.63 2.54 -9.86
N LYS A 120 -13.68 2.73 -8.53
CA LYS A 120 -14.71 3.54 -7.88
C LYS A 120 -14.59 5.04 -8.19
N MET A 121 -13.47 5.49 -8.77
CA MET A 121 -13.12 6.91 -8.85
C MET A 121 -13.24 7.45 -10.26
N ASP A 122 -13.92 8.61 -10.40
CA ASP A 122 -13.94 9.39 -11.64
C ASP A 122 -12.62 10.15 -11.80
N THR A 123 -11.67 9.51 -12.48
CA THR A 123 -10.32 10.06 -12.70
C THR A 123 -10.32 11.30 -13.56
N ILE A 124 -11.29 11.46 -14.48
CA ILE A 124 -11.34 12.58 -15.43
C ILE A 124 -11.74 13.86 -14.69
N MET A 125 -12.80 13.79 -13.87
CA MET A 125 -13.21 14.92 -13.05
C MET A 125 -12.08 15.34 -12.10
N LEU A 126 -11.41 14.36 -11.48
CA LEU A 126 -10.32 14.60 -10.54
C LEU A 126 -9.09 15.23 -11.21
N THR A 127 -8.66 14.74 -12.38
CA THR A 127 -7.52 15.35 -13.10
C THR A 127 -7.83 16.76 -13.59
N ARG A 128 -9.09 17.06 -13.93
CA ARG A 128 -9.48 18.43 -14.30
C ARG A 128 -9.43 19.37 -13.10
N ALA A 129 -9.95 18.95 -11.95
CA ALA A 129 -9.91 19.73 -10.71
C ALA A 129 -8.48 19.90 -10.18
N ALA A 130 -7.65 18.87 -10.32
CA ALA A 130 -6.22 18.88 -9.98
C ALA A 130 -5.44 20.02 -10.63
N LYS A 131 -5.74 20.38 -11.88
CA LYS A 131 -5.08 21.52 -12.56
C LYS A 131 -5.27 22.85 -11.82
N HIS A 132 -6.36 23.02 -11.08
CA HIS A 132 -6.63 24.23 -10.31
C HIS A 132 -6.00 24.20 -8.91
N THR A 133 -5.65 23.03 -8.38
CA THR A 133 -5.11 22.85 -7.02
C THR A 133 -3.60 22.53 -6.99
N TRP A 134 -2.91 22.63 -8.13
CA TRP A 134 -1.51 22.18 -8.25
C TRP A 134 -0.53 22.92 -7.33
N LYS A 135 -0.69 24.24 -7.17
CA LYS A 135 0.19 25.03 -6.28
C LYS A 135 0.10 24.53 -4.85
N LEU A 136 -1.11 24.30 -4.37
CA LEU A 136 -1.36 23.77 -3.02
C LEU A 136 -0.78 22.35 -2.87
N GLY A 137 -0.96 21.48 -3.88
CA GLY A 137 -0.40 20.13 -3.86
C GLY A 137 1.12 20.12 -3.76
N VAL A 138 1.82 20.89 -4.60
CA VAL A 138 3.28 21.02 -4.55
C VAL A 138 3.76 21.57 -3.21
N CYS A 139 3.06 22.57 -2.64
CA CYS A 139 3.39 23.07 -1.31
C CYS A 139 3.18 22.04 -0.20
N CYS A 140 2.09 21.26 -0.26
CA CYS A 140 1.84 20.18 0.71
C CYS A 140 2.88 19.07 0.64
N LEU A 141 3.57 18.90 -0.50
CA LEU A 141 4.74 18.02 -0.62
C LEU A 141 6.03 18.68 -0.12
N ALA A 142 6.29 19.93 -0.54
CA ALA A 142 7.57 20.59 -0.30
C ALA A 142 7.79 20.98 1.17
N PHE A 143 6.78 21.52 1.85
CA PHE A 143 6.92 21.99 3.24
C PHE A 143 7.29 20.86 4.23
N PRO A 144 6.59 19.71 4.24
CA PRO A 144 6.99 18.58 5.10
C PRO A 144 8.40 18.08 4.82
N ILE A 145 8.82 17.99 3.54
CA ILE A 145 10.18 17.57 3.18
C ILE A 145 11.20 18.54 3.76
N VAL A 146 11.02 19.84 3.53
CA VAL A 146 11.94 20.88 4.03
C VAL A 146 12.02 20.83 5.56
N LEU A 147 10.89 20.71 6.25
CA LEU A 147 10.89 20.64 7.72
C LEU A 147 11.59 19.38 8.23
N ILE A 148 11.27 18.19 7.71
CA ILE A 148 11.89 16.95 8.18
C ILE A 148 13.40 16.97 7.93
N VAL A 149 13.84 17.36 6.72
CA VAL A 149 15.27 17.45 6.39
C VAL A 149 15.98 18.52 7.24
N SER A 150 15.35 19.68 7.47
CA SER A 150 15.93 20.72 8.32
C SER A 150 16.14 20.27 9.76
N VAL A 151 15.19 19.51 10.30
CA VAL A 151 15.27 18.94 11.66
C VAL A 151 16.35 17.86 11.74
N ASP A 152 16.44 17.01 10.71
CA ASP A 152 17.48 15.98 10.62
C ASP A 152 18.89 16.60 10.55
N MET A 153 19.07 17.61 9.70
CA MET A 153 20.35 18.33 9.57
C MET A 153 20.74 19.09 10.84
N ALA A 154 19.78 19.78 11.47
CA ALA A 154 20.04 20.59 12.67
C ALA A 154 20.51 19.74 13.87
N LYS A 155 20.15 18.46 13.90
CA LYS A 155 20.48 17.56 15.02
C LYS A 155 21.47 16.46 14.68
N GLN A 156 22.09 16.49 13.49
CA GLN A 156 23.18 15.61 13.00
C GLN A 156 23.22 14.23 13.68
N ARG A 157 22.27 13.32 13.34
CA ARG A 157 22.04 11.92 13.85
C ARG A 157 20.67 11.74 14.52
N PHE A 158 19.60 12.27 13.93
CA PHE A 158 18.27 12.14 14.55
C PHE A 158 17.62 10.78 14.33
N PHE A 159 18.04 10.03 13.30
CA PHE A 159 17.71 8.63 13.15
C PHE A 159 18.76 7.74 13.87
N PRO A 160 18.40 7.12 14.99
CA PRO A 160 19.32 6.29 15.77
C PRO A 160 19.70 5.04 14.98
N GLY A 161 20.99 4.68 15.01
CA GLY A 161 21.51 3.47 14.36
C GLY A 161 21.90 3.61 12.88
N LEU A 162 21.77 4.81 12.28
CA LEU A 162 22.15 5.04 10.88
C LEU A 162 23.54 5.69 10.76
N ASN A 163 24.39 5.09 9.91
CA ASN A 163 25.70 5.65 9.58
C ASN A 163 25.55 7.01 8.88
N PRO A 164 26.41 8.01 9.19
CA PRO A 164 26.42 9.29 8.50
C PRO A 164 26.64 9.08 7.00
N GLY A 165 25.70 9.56 6.17
CA GLY A 165 25.71 9.39 4.71
C GLY A 165 24.69 8.40 4.15
N ASN A 166 23.85 7.76 4.98
CA ASN A 166 22.77 6.92 4.48
C ASN A 166 21.67 7.79 3.81
N PRO A 167 21.19 7.46 2.60
CA PRO A 167 20.08 8.17 1.95
C PRO A 167 18.71 8.02 2.64
N PHE A 168 18.60 7.12 3.63
CA PHE A 168 17.35 6.78 4.31
C PHE A 168 16.58 7.98 4.89
N PRO A 169 17.18 8.96 5.60
CA PRO A 169 16.45 10.12 6.13
C PRO A 169 15.74 10.93 5.03
N VAL A 170 16.41 11.12 3.89
CA VAL A 170 15.85 11.86 2.74
C VAL A 170 14.76 11.02 2.07
N GLN A 171 14.99 9.73 1.87
CA GLN A 171 13.99 8.81 1.31
C GLN A 171 12.74 8.73 2.19
N PHE A 172 12.92 8.62 3.50
CA PHE A 172 11.85 8.64 4.49
C PHE A 172 11.06 9.94 4.40
N SER A 173 11.74 11.08 4.37
CA SER A 173 11.12 12.39 4.25
C SER A 173 10.25 12.51 3.01
N VAL A 174 10.72 12.03 1.86
CA VAL A 174 9.95 12.07 0.60
C VAL A 174 8.71 11.19 0.73
N VAL A 175 8.87 9.94 1.15
CA VAL A 175 7.77 8.98 1.25
C VAL A 175 6.72 9.41 2.29
N SER A 176 7.15 9.87 3.48
CA SER A 176 6.24 10.33 4.53
C SER A 176 5.46 11.58 4.11
N SER A 177 6.00 12.36 3.18
CA SER A 177 5.41 13.60 2.67
C SER A 177 4.48 13.38 1.49
N LEU A 178 4.53 12.24 0.82
CA LEU A 178 3.53 11.86 -0.18
C LEU A 178 2.19 11.54 0.49
N SER A 179 1.11 11.99 -0.13
CA SER A 179 -0.26 11.62 0.26
C SER A 179 -0.85 10.84 -0.90
N TYR A 180 -1.08 9.55 -0.72
CA TYR A 180 -1.57 8.69 -1.78
C TYR A 180 -3.07 8.86 -2.01
N PHE A 181 -3.43 8.97 -3.29
CA PHE A 181 -4.81 9.12 -3.72
C PHE A 181 -5.71 8.00 -3.20
N ILE A 182 -5.29 6.74 -3.37
CA ILE A 182 -6.06 5.55 -2.98
C ILE A 182 -6.40 5.57 -1.49
N VAL A 183 -5.47 6.00 -0.65
CA VAL A 183 -5.63 6.01 0.82
C VAL A 183 -6.63 7.10 1.23
N VAL A 184 -6.40 8.33 0.78
CA VAL A 184 -7.22 9.49 1.17
C VAL A 184 -8.64 9.33 0.67
N THR A 185 -8.81 8.97 -0.61
CA THR A 185 -10.13 8.86 -1.23
C THR A 185 -10.94 7.71 -0.62
N ARG A 186 -10.28 6.60 -0.27
CA ARG A 186 -10.95 5.50 0.45
C ARG A 186 -11.40 5.90 1.84
N ALA A 187 -10.57 6.61 2.59
CA ALA A 187 -10.92 7.07 3.93
C ALA A 187 -12.09 8.06 3.88
N LEU A 188 -12.11 8.95 2.88
CA LEU A 188 -13.24 9.85 2.64
C LEU A 188 -14.52 9.13 2.23
N ASP A 189 -14.42 8.08 1.41
CA ASP A 189 -15.55 7.20 1.06
C ASP A 189 -16.12 6.53 2.33
N GLU A 190 -15.25 6.01 3.19
CA GLU A 190 -15.64 5.36 4.46
C GLU A 190 -16.31 6.33 5.45
N LEU A 191 -15.90 7.60 5.42
CA LEU A 191 -16.48 8.68 6.24
C LEU A 191 -17.68 9.37 5.59
N ASN A 192 -18.10 8.96 4.38
CA ASN A 192 -19.14 9.62 3.56
C ASN A 192 -18.83 11.11 3.25
N LEU A 193 -17.55 11.48 3.19
CA LEU A 193 -17.08 12.84 2.89
C LEU A 193 -16.57 13.00 1.45
N LEU A 194 -16.59 11.94 0.64
CA LEU A 194 -16.03 11.94 -0.71
C LEU A 194 -16.68 13.00 -1.65
N SER A 195 -17.99 13.18 -1.56
CA SER A 195 -18.76 14.13 -2.37
C SER A 195 -18.69 15.58 -1.87
N SER A 196 -18.14 15.82 -0.68
CA SER A 196 -18.01 17.16 -0.11
C SER A 196 -16.98 18.01 -0.88
N GLU A 197 -17.04 19.33 -0.73
CA GLU A 197 -16.03 20.23 -1.32
C GLU A 197 -14.61 19.87 -0.85
N LEU A 198 -14.46 19.53 0.44
CA LEU A 198 -13.19 19.10 1.01
C LEU A 198 -12.72 17.77 0.41
N GLY A 199 -13.63 16.82 0.21
CA GLY A 199 -13.35 15.54 -0.43
C GLY A 199 -12.88 15.69 -1.88
N ARG A 200 -13.51 16.60 -2.63
CA ARG A 200 -13.10 16.91 -4.01
C ARG A 200 -11.75 17.59 -4.08
N ILE A 201 -11.47 18.58 -3.21
CA ILE A 201 -10.19 19.30 -3.17
C ILE A 201 -9.04 18.34 -2.77
N SER A 202 -9.21 17.59 -1.69
CA SER A 202 -8.20 16.63 -1.21
C SER A 202 -7.93 15.51 -2.22
N SER A 203 -8.96 14.94 -2.84
CA SER A 203 -8.81 13.91 -3.88
C SER A 203 -8.09 14.45 -5.12
N SER A 204 -8.31 15.73 -5.46
CA SER A 204 -7.63 16.38 -6.59
C SER A 204 -6.15 16.64 -6.30
N ILE A 205 -5.82 17.07 -5.08
CA ILE A 205 -4.43 17.27 -4.63
C ILE A 205 -3.68 15.94 -4.60
N THR A 206 -4.28 14.90 -4.05
CA THR A 206 -3.66 13.58 -3.95
C THR A 206 -3.50 12.91 -5.32
N MET A 207 -4.42 13.13 -6.26
CA MET A 207 -4.23 12.71 -7.66
C MET A 207 -2.98 13.33 -8.30
N LEU A 208 -2.69 14.62 -8.04
CA LEU A 208 -1.45 15.25 -8.50
C LEU A 208 -0.23 14.60 -7.86
N ASN A 209 -0.28 14.34 -6.56
CA ASN A 209 0.80 13.65 -5.85
C ASN A 209 1.05 12.26 -6.43
N GLU A 210 -0.01 11.54 -6.84
CA GLU A 210 0.10 10.25 -7.50
C GLU A 210 0.78 10.36 -8.88
N MET A 211 0.45 11.38 -9.67
CA MET A 211 1.12 11.65 -10.96
C MET A 211 2.60 11.98 -10.77
N VAL A 212 2.93 12.77 -9.74
CA VAL A 212 4.32 13.09 -9.37
C VAL A 212 5.06 11.83 -8.91
N SER A 213 4.44 11.02 -8.05
CA SER A 213 5.00 9.75 -7.59
C SER A 213 5.25 8.79 -8.75
N ALA A 214 4.32 8.68 -9.70
CA ALA A 214 4.50 7.87 -10.91
C ALA A 214 5.70 8.35 -11.75
N ALA A 215 5.92 9.66 -11.89
CA ALA A 215 7.10 10.20 -12.55
C ALA A 215 8.40 9.84 -11.81
N PHE A 216 8.40 9.91 -10.48
CA PHE A 216 9.53 9.45 -9.67
C PHE A 216 9.83 7.96 -9.83
N VAL A 217 8.81 7.11 -9.99
CA VAL A 217 9.01 5.67 -10.26
C VAL A 217 9.71 5.47 -11.61
N ILE A 218 9.28 6.18 -12.66
CA ILE A 218 9.91 6.10 -13.98
C ILE A 218 11.39 6.50 -13.92
N ILE A 219 11.69 7.60 -13.22
CA ILE A 219 13.07 8.06 -13.01
C ILE A 219 13.84 7.05 -12.16
N GLY A 220 13.24 6.53 -11.10
CA GLY A 220 13.84 5.54 -10.20
C GLY A 220 14.30 4.29 -10.96
N VAL A 221 13.44 3.72 -11.81
CA VAL A 221 13.81 2.58 -12.67
C VAL A 221 14.95 2.94 -13.61
N ALA A 222 14.96 4.15 -14.16
CA ALA A 222 16.06 4.61 -15.03
C ALA A 222 17.39 4.73 -14.28
N THR A 223 17.39 5.20 -13.03
CA THR A 223 18.61 5.38 -12.21
C THR A 223 19.25 4.07 -11.76
N VAL A 224 18.48 2.97 -11.69
CA VAL A 224 19.02 1.64 -11.36
C VAL A 224 19.86 1.07 -12.52
N GLN A 225 19.62 1.54 -13.74
CA GLN A 225 20.34 1.06 -14.92
C GLN A 225 21.74 1.67 -14.99
N LYS A 226 22.75 0.81 -15.23
CA LYS A 226 24.16 1.25 -15.34
C LYS A 226 24.47 1.95 -16.67
N GLU A 227 23.71 1.63 -17.71
CA GLU A 227 23.93 2.15 -19.06
C GLU A 227 22.82 3.12 -19.48
N ALA A 228 23.19 4.25 -20.09
CA ALA A 228 22.25 5.26 -20.57
C ALA A 228 21.25 4.71 -21.61
N LYS A 229 21.68 3.75 -22.44
CA LYS A 229 20.80 3.08 -23.42
C LYS A 229 19.72 2.26 -22.73
N SER A 230 20.08 1.48 -21.73
CA SER A 230 19.14 0.66 -20.95
C SER A 230 18.19 1.53 -20.12
N ALA A 231 18.68 2.64 -19.56
CA ALA A 231 17.85 3.63 -18.87
C ALA A 231 16.80 4.24 -19.81
N PHE A 232 17.21 4.64 -21.02
CA PHE A 232 16.29 5.18 -22.03
C PHE A 232 15.24 4.14 -22.46
N LEU A 233 15.65 2.89 -22.69
CA LEU A 233 14.74 1.80 -23.03
C LEU A 233 13.74 1.52 -21.89
N ALA A 234 14.15 1.61 -20.63
CA ALA A 234 13.27 1.42 -19.48
C ALA A 234 12.24 2.54 -19.33
N ILE A 235 12.64 3.79 -19.56
CA ILE A 235 11.69 4.92 -19.60
C ILE A 235 10.71 4.73 -20.76
N LEU A 236 11.21 4.36 -21.93
CA LEU A 236 10.40 4.15 -23.12
C LEU A 236 9.40 3.01 -22.92
N SER A 237 9.78 1.90 -22.28
CA SER A 237 8.89 0.78 -22.02
C SER A 237 7.78 1.12 -21.02
N LEU A 238 8.08 1.88 -19.96
CA LEU A 238 7.06 2.36 -19.01
C LEU A 238 6.09 3.36 -19.66
N CYS A 239 6.61 4.32 -20.43
CA CYS A 239 5.77 5.25 -21.18
C CYS A 239 4.92 4.50 -22.21
N SER A 240 5.50 3.54 -22.93
CA SER A 240 4.79 2.69 -23.89
C SER A 240 3.70 1.87 -23.22
N PHE A 241 3.92 1.33 -22.02
CA PHE A 241 2.91 0.62 -21.24
C PHE A 241 1.71 1.49 -20.89
N ILE A 242 1.94 2.74 -20.43
CA ILE A 242 0.86 3.68 -20.11
C ILE A 242 0.07 4.03 -21.39
N VAL A 243 0.78 4.34 -22.48
CA VAL A 243 0.17 4.64 -23.80
C VAL A 243 -0.65 3.45 -24.29
N PHE A 244 -0.09 2.24 -24.29
CA PHE A 244 -0.78 1.02 -24.68
C PHE A 244 -2.06 0.80 -23.87
N SER A 245 -1.98 0.98 -22.55
CA SER A 245 -3.15 0.84 -21.68
C SER A 245 -4.25 1.86 -22.03
N LEU A 246 -3.88 3.11 -22.30
CA LEU A 246 -4.84 4.16 -22.66
C LEU A 246 -5.46 3.99 -24.05
N PHE A 247 -4.69 3.54 -25.04
CA PHE A 247 -5.14 3.48 -26.44
C PHE A 247 -5.65 2.11 -26.88
N VAL A 248 -5.29 1.02 -26.21
CA VAL A 248 -5.71 -0.34 -26.58
C VAL A 248 -6.68 -0.91 -25.56
N VAL A 249 -6.29 -0.91 -24.27
CA VAL A 249 -7.11 -1.52 -23.22
C VAL A 249 -8.37 -0.67 -22.97
N ARG A 250 -8.25 0.66 -22.91
CA ARG A 250 -9.40 1.53 -22.68
C ARG A 250 -10.49 1.39 -23.75
N PRO A 251 -10.21 1.45 -25.07
CA PRO A 251 -11.26 1.27 -26.06
C PRO A 251 -11.84 -0.14 -26.06
N MET A 252 -11.04 -1.17 -25.74
CA MET A 252 -11.52 -2.53 -25.59
C MET A 252 -12.57 -2.64 -24.46
N LEU A 253 -12.37 -1.96 -23.33
CA LEU A 253 -13.35 -1.91 -22.25
C LEU A 253 -14.65 -1.20 -22.67
N TYR A 254 -14.55 -0.09 -23.41
CA TYR A 254 -15.74 0.56 -23.98
C TYR A 254 -16.46 -0.30 -25.02
N TRP A 255 -15.72 -1.10 -25.78
CA TRP A 255 -16.31 -2.06 -26.71
C TRP A 255 -17.12 -3.14 -25.97
N VAL A 256 -16.61 -3.66 -24.85
CA VAL A 256 -17.36 -4.59 -23.97
C VAL A 256 -18.64 -3.95 -23.43
N ILE A 257 -18.59 -2.67 -23.06
CA ILE A 257 -19.79 -1.93 -22.62
C ILE A 257 -20.80 -1.83 -23.75
N LYS A 258 -20.36 -1.51 -24.97
CA LYS A 258 -21.25 -1.41 -26.15
C LYS A 258 -21.92 -2.73 -26.51
N GLN A 259 -21.24 -3.87 -26.28
CA GLN A 259 -21.79 -5.21 -26.47
C GLN A 259 -22.76 -5.66 -25.36
N THR A 260 -22.75 -4.96 -24.22
CA THR A 260 -23.61 -5.31 -23.09
C THR A 260 -25.01 -4.70 -23.27
N PRO A 261 -26.09 -5.50 -23.21
CA PRO A 261 -27.45 -4.99 -23.33
C PRO A 261 -27.76 -3.94 -22.26
N LYS A 262 -28.43 -2.85 -22.64
CA LYS A 262 -28.84 -1.78 -21.70
C LYS A 262 -29.64 -2.38 -20.53
N GLY A 263 -29.23 -2.06 -19.30
CA GLY A 263 -29.89 -2.49 -18.07
C GLY A 263 -29.54 -3.90 -17.57
N LYS A 264 -28.76 -4.69 -18.31
CA LYS A 264 -28.28 -6.01 -17.84
C LYS A 264 -26.86 -5.91 -17.28
N PRO A 265 -26.52 -6.70 -16.24
CA PRO A 265 -25.14 -6.80 -15.77
C PRO A 265 -24.25 -7.39 -16.88
N VAL A 266 -22.98 -7.01 -16.87
CA VAL A 266 -21.98 -7.55 -17.80
C VAL A 266 -21.85 -9.06 -17.59
N LYS A 267 -21.69 -9.82 -18.69
CA LYS A 267 -21.48 -11.28 -18.63
C LYS A 267 -20.28 -11.62 -17.75
N GLU A 268 -20.38 -12.73 -17.03
CA GLU A 268 -19.33 -13.16 -16.08
C GLU A 268 -17.99 -13.39 -16.78
N SER A 269 -18.03 -13.91 -18.01
CA SER A 269 -16.84 -14.11 -18.84
C SER A 269 -16.02 -12.84 -19.00
N TYR A 270 -16.66 -11.68 -19.26
CA TYR A 270 -15.95 -10.42 -19.40
C TYR A 270 -15.33 -9.94 -18.08
N VAL A 271 -16.02 -10.15 -16.95
CA VAL A 271 -15.47 -9.81 -15.62
C VAL A 271 -14.21 -10.63 -15.34
N VAL A 272 -14.24 -11.94 -15.64
CA VAL A 272 -13.08 -12.83 -15.48
C VAL A 272 -11.95 -12.42 -16.43
N THR A 273 -12.26 -12.12 -17.71
CA THR A 273 -11.25 -11.64 -18.68
C THR A 273 -10.59 -10.34 -18.23
N ILE A 274 -11.35 -9.40 -17.68
CA ILE A 274 -10.82 -8.13 -17.17
C ILE A 274 -9.90 -8.38 -15.97
N LEU A 275 -10.34 -9.17 -14.98
CA LEU A 275 -9.51 -9.52 -13.84
C LEU A 275 -8.20 -10.21 -14.28
N LEU A 276 -8.29 -11.19 -15.19
CA LEU A 276 -7.11 -11.87 -15.73
C LEU A 276 -6.18 -10.90 -16.48
N SER A 277 -6.74 -9.98 -17.27
CA SER A 277 -5.94 -8.97 -17.97
C SER A 277 -5.18 -8.06 -17.00
N THR A 278 -5.76 -7.75 -15.83
CA THR A 278 -5.07 -7.00 -14.78
C THR A 278 -3.84 -7.76 -14.27
N PHE A 279 -3.94 -9.08 -14.06
CA PHE A 279 -2.79 -9.89 -13.68
C PHE A 279 -1.71 -9.94 -14.76
N VAL A 280 -2.11 -10.09 -16.03
CA VAL A 280 -1.18 -10.05 -17.17
C VAL A 280 -0.44 -8.71 -17.21
N MET A 281 -1.16 -7.59 -17.05
CA MET A 281 -0.54 -6.27 -16.97
C MET A 281 0.45 -6.17 -15.79
N GLY A 282 0.10 -6.72 -14.62
CA GLY A 282 0.99 -6.79 -13.46
C GLY A 282 2.33 -7.49 -13.77
N VAL A 283 2.26 -8.67 -14.38
CA VAL A 283 3.46 -9.42 -14.80
C VAL A 283 4.28 -8.63 -15.81
N THR A 284 3.64 -7.95 -16.76
CA THR A 284 4.38 -7.12 -17.74
C THR A 284 5.08 -5.92 -17.09
N THR A 285 4.47 -5.26 -16.10
CA THR A 285 5.08 -4.14 -15.39
C THR A 285 6.25 -4.59 -14.53
N ASP A 286 6.13 -5.73 -13.86
CA ASP A 286 7.21 -6.35 -13.07
C ASP A 286 8.39 -6.75 -13.97
N ALA A 287 8.11 -7.31 -15.15
CA ALA A 287 9.15 -7.63 -16.15
C ALA A 287 9.88 -6.39 -16.69
N ILE A 288 9.23 -5.21 -16.70
CA ILE A 288 9.85 -3.93 -17.06
C ILE A 288 10.74 -3.39 -15.91
N GLY A 289 10.55 -3.87 -14.69
CA GLY A 289 11.27 -3.43 -13.49
C GLY A 289 10.52 -2.39 -12.65
N ALA A 290 9.25 -2.13 -12.95
CA ALA A 290 8.38 -1.32 -12.09
C ALA A 290 7.57 -2.21 -11.13
N SER A 291 6.99 -1.60 -10.10
CA SER A 291 6.18 -2.34 -9.12
C SER A 291 4.94 -2.97 -9.76
N PHE A 292 4.72 -4.26 -9.48
CA PHE A 292 3.54 -5.02 -9.88
C PHE A 292 2.21 -4.29 -9.61
N GLY A 293 2.12 -3.56 -8.49
CA GLY A 293 0.91 -2.82 -8.12
C GLY A 293 0.58 -1.63 -9.01
N GLY A 294 1.57 -1.05 -9.71
CA GLY A 294 1.35 0.05 -10.65
C GLY A 294 0.40 -0.32 -11.79
N ALA A 295 0.48 -1.56 -12.28
CA ALA A 295 -0.42 -2.07 -13.32
C ALA A 295 -1.88 -2.12 -12.86
N PHE A 296 -2.12 -2.54 -11.62
CA PHE A 296 -3.47 -2.65 -11.04
C PHE A 296 -4.10 -1.26 -10.87
N MET A 297 -3.29 -0.28 -10.47
CA MET A 297 -3.71 1.12 -10.40
C MET A 297 -4.06 1.66 -11.80
N VAL A 298 -3.19 1.46 -12.79
CA VAL A 298 -3.42 1.91 -14.18
C VAL A 298 -4.68 1.26 -14.76
N MET A 299 -4.84 -0.05 -14.61
CA MET A 299 -6.02 -0.78 -15.09
C MET A 299 -7.31 -0.31 -14.39
N GLY A 300 -7.23 -0.01 -13.09
CA GLY A 300 -8.37 0.51 -12.33
C GLY A 300 -8.80 1.90 -12.80
N PHE A 301 -7.85 2.80 -13.06
CA PHE A 301 -8.13 4.15 -13.58
C PHE A 301 -8.64 4.18 -15.02
N ILE A 302 -8.25 3.20 -15.83
CA ILE A 302 -8.69 3.07 -17.22
C ILE A 302 -10.08 2.44 -17.31
N THR A 303 -10.43 1.60 -16.34
CA THR A 303 -11.76 1.01 -16.24
C THR A 303 -12.78 2.09 -15.93
N PRO A 304 -13.80 2.29 -16.78
CA PRO A 304 -14.80 3.31 -16.55
C PRO A 304 -15.58 3.02 -15.27
N ASP A 305 -15.73 4.07 -14.47
CA ASP A 305 -16.54 4.07 -13.27
C ASP A 305 -18.04 3.97 -13.62
N GLY A 306 -18.81 3.34 -12.74
CA GLY A 306 -20.26 3.24 -12.90
C GLY A 306 -20.78 2.05 -13.74
N PRO A 307 -22.10 1.99 -13.97
CA PRO A 307 -22.75 0.88 -14.67
C PRO A 307 -22.57 0.91 -16.19
N PRO A 308 -22.56 -0.25 -16.87
CA PRO A 308 -22.76 -1.59 -16.30
C PRO A 308 -21.47 -2.27 -15.83
N LEU A 309 -20.28 -1.76 -16.20
CA LEU A 309 -19.02 -2.49 -16.06
C LEU A 309 -18.41 -2.37 -14.65
N GLY A 310 -18.05 -1.15 -14.24
CA GLY A 310 -17.37 -0.91 -12.97
C GLY A 310 -18.19 -1.39 -11.78
N THR A 311 -19.50 -1.11 -11.76
CA THR A 311 -20.39 -1.57 -10.70
C THR A 311 -20.51 -3.09 -10.61
N THR A 312 -20.49 -3.80 -11.74
CA THR A 312 -20.55 -5.28 -11.74
C THR A 312 -19.26 -5.88 -11.18
N ILE A 313 -18.09 -5.34 -11.57
CA ILE A 313 -16.79 -5.80 -11.08
C ILE A 313 -16.68 -5.55 -9.58
N ILE A 314 -16.99 -4.34 -9.12
CA ILE A 314 -16.97 -3.97 -7.71
C ILE A 314 -17.89 -4.90 -6.91
N ARG A 315 -19.16 -5.05 -7.29
CA ARG A 315 -20.12 -5.86 -6.54
C ARG A 315 -19.69 -7.33 -6.39
N LYS A 316 -19.07 -7.92 -7.41
CA LYS A 316 -18.63 -9.32 -7.38
C LYS A 316 -17.35 -9.52 -6.58
N SER A 317 -16.40 -8.60 -6.69
CA SER A 317 -15.06 -8.76 -6.09
C SER A 317 -14.95 -8.18 -4.69
N GLU A 318 -15.71 -7.12 -4.37
CA GLU A 318 -15.54 -6.33 -3.14
C GLU A 318 -15.76 -7.15 -1.87
N LEU A 319 -16.78 -8.01 -1.84
CA LEU A 319 -17.10 -8.85 -0.68
C LEU A 319 -15.97 -9.82 -0.38
N ILE A 320 -15.54 -10.59 -1.38
CA ILE A 320 -14.46 -11.58 -1.23
C ILE A 320 -13.15 -10.87 -0.84
N LEU A 321 -12.88 -9.74 -1.48
CA LEU A 321 -11.67 -8.97 -1.23
C LEU A 321 -11.62 -8.41 0.20
N HIS A 322 -12.66 -7.72 0.67
CA HIS A 322 -12.66 -7.08 1.98
C HIS A 322 -12.79 -8.07 3.13
N GLU A 323 -13.61 -9.13 2.97
CA GLU A 323 -13.88 -10.07 4.06
C GLU A 323 -12.84 -11.19 4.16
N PHE A 324 -12.14 -11.55 3.07
CA PHE A 324 -11.18 -12.66 3.08
C PHE A 324 -9.74 -12.24 2.77
N PHE A 325 -9.51 -11.51 1.67
CA PHE A 325 -8.14 -11.18 1.23
C PHE A 325 -7.50 -10.06 2.03
N LEU A 326 -8.26 -9.01 2.37
CA LEU A 326 -7.75 -7.85 3.08
C LEU A 326 -7.26 -8.18 4.51
N PRO A 327 -7.94 -9.04 5.30
CA PRO A 327 -7.40 -9.52 6.57
C PRO A 327 -6.02 -10.16 6.44
N LEU A 328 -5.75 -10.97 5.41
CA LEU A 328 -4.44 -11.57 5.18
C LEU A 328 -3.33 -10.53 4.98
N PHE A 329 -3.64 -9.46 4.24
CA PHE A 329 -2.73 -8.35 4.06
C PHE A 329 -2.36 -7.68 5.40
N PHE A 330 -3.36 -7.42 6.26
CA PHE A 330 -3.13 -6.82 7.56
C PHE A 330 -2.48 -7.78 8.58
N VAL A 331 -2.71 -9.09 8.47
CA VAL A 331 -1.98 -10.10 9.25
C VAL A 331 -0.48 -10.04 8.93
N ARG A 332 -0.11 -9.92 7.65
CA ARG A 332 1.29 -9.77 7.26
C ARG A 332 1.91 -8.49 7.83
N ILE A 333 1.19 -7.37 7.76
CA ILE A 333 1.65 -6.12 8.41
C ILE A 333 1.85 -6.33 9.90
N GLY A 334 0.87 -6.98 10.56
CA GLY A 334 0.92 -7.34 11.96
C GLY A 334 2.15 -8.17 12.32
N TYR A 335 2.47 -9.19 11.51
CA TYR A 335 3.66 -10.04 11.67
C TYR A 335 4.96 -9.24 11.66
N PHE A 336 5.09 -8.23 10.79
CA PHE A 336 6.27 -7.36 10.77
C PHE A 336 6.27 -6.27 11.86
N THR A 337 5.15 -6.08 12.56
CA THR A 337 4.99 -5.05 13.58
C THR A 337 5.29 -5.63 14.96
N ASP A 338 6.48 -5.32 15.47
CA ASP A 338 6.92 -5.70 16.81
C ASP A 338 7.10 -4.47 17.71
N LEU A 339 6.13 -4.21 18.57
CA LEU A 339 6.19 -3.13 19.56
C LEU A 339 7.16 -3.46 20.71
N SER A 340 7.49 -4.73 20.95
CA SER A 340 8.42 -5.14 22.01
C SER A 340 9.88 -4.85 21.66
N ALA A 341 10.18 -4.70 20.37
CA ALA A 341 11.49 -4.27 19.88
C ALA A 341 11.81 -2.81 20.25
N ILE A 342 10.83 -2.00 20.64
CA ILE A 342 11.02 -0.60 21.06
C ILE A 342 11.57 -0.58 22.49
N GLN A 343 12.89 -0.73 22.64
CA GLN A 343 13.55 -0.70 23.94
C GLN A 343 13.94 0.71 24.37
N ASN A 344 14.35 1.56 23.42
CA ASN A 344 14.81 2.92 23.68
C ASN A 344 13.67 3.94 23.50
N TRP A 345 13.06 4.37 24.60
CA TRP A 345 12.01 5.41 24.58
C TRP A 345 12.49 6.75 24.02
N GLY A 346 13.78 7.07 24.19
CA GLY A 346 14.39 8.26 23.57
C GLY A 346 14.31 8.22 22.04
N GLU A 347 14.64 7.08 21.43
CA GLU A 347 14.56 6.87 19.98
C GLU A 347 13.12 6.89 19.46
N CYS A 348 12.19 6.34 20.23
CA CYS A 348 10.78 6.43 19.91
C CYS A 348 10.29 7.89 19.94
N ALA A 349 10.72 8.68 20.93
CA ALA A 349 10.36 10.09 21.05
C ALA A 349 10.95 10.94 19.92
N THR A 350 12.19 10.65 19.49
CA THR A 350 12.79 11.34 18.33
C THR A 350 12.06 11.01 17.04
N PHE A 351 11.75 9.74 16.79
CA PHE A 351 10.95 9.32 15.64
C PHE A 351 9.56 9.96 15.63
N ALA A 352 8.87 9.95 16.78
CA ALA A 352 7.57 10.62 16.92
C ALA A 352 7.66 12.13 16.62
N THR A 353 8.74 12.79 17.05
CA THR A 353 8.97 14.21 16.76
C THR A 353 9.10 14.46 15.25
N ILE A 354 9.81 13.58 14.52
CA ILE A 354 9.95 13.68 13.06
C ILE A 354 8.59 13.57 12.37
N VAL A 355 7.78 12.58 12.76
CA VAL A 355 6.44 12.36 12.20
C VAL A 355 5.54 13.57 12.47
N ILE A 356 5.57 14.09 13.70
CA ILE A 356 4.81 15.30 14.08
C ILE A 356 5.24 16.51 13.25
N MET A 357 6.53 16.69 13.00
CA MET A 357 7.04 17.79 12.15
C MET A 357 6.55 17.66 10.70
N GLY A 358 6.43 16.44 10.16
CA GLY A 358 5.79 16.20 8.87
C GLY A 358 4.34 16.68 8.83
N TYR A 359 3.55 16.35 9.86
CA TYR A 359 2.16 16.81 9.97
C TYR A 359 2.04 18.32 10.15
N ILE A 360 2.91 18.93 10.96
CA ILE A 360 2.99 20.39 11.11
C ILE A 360 3.34 21.04 9.77
N GLY A 361 4.25 20.47 8.99
CA GLY A 361 4.59 20.96 7.65
C GLY A 361 3.38 20.99 6.71
N ARG A 362 2.56 19.94 6.71
CA ARG A 362 1.32 19.88 5.93
C ARG A 362 0.32 20.94 6.39
N LEU A 363 0.21 21.14 7.71
CA LEU A 363 -0.68 22.12 8.31
C LEU A 363 -0.28 23.54 7.93
N ILE A 364 1.02 23.87 8.03
CA ILE A 364 1.57 25.16 7.61
C ILE A 364 1.30 25.38 6.12
N ALA A 365 1.58 24.39 5.26
CA ALA A 365 1.32 24.50 3.83
C ALA A 365 -0.14 24.84 3.52
N CYS A 366 -1.08 24.11 4.14
CA CYS A 366 -2.52 24.35 3.96
C CYS A 366 -2.95 25.74 4.47
N LEU A 367 -2.45 26.17 5.64
CA LEU A 367 -2.81 27.47 6.22
C LEU A 367 -2.26 28.66 5.42
N VAL A 368 -1.01 28.56 4.94
CA VAL A 368 -0.38 29.60 4.11
C VAL A 368 -1.16 29.76 2.80
N PHE A 369 -1.54 28.64 2.15
CA PHE A 369 -2.28 28.69 0.90
C PHE A 369 -3.79 28.93 1.04
N ALA A 370 -4.36 28.72 2.23
CA ALA A 370 -5.77 29.01 2.49
C ALA A 370 -6.13 30.47 2.19
N SER A 371 -5.22 31.40 2.50
CA SER A 371 -5.38 32.83 2.21
C SER A 371 -5.48 33.10 0.70
N SER A 372 -4.65 32.42 -0.10
CA SER A 372 -4.65 32.56 -1.56
C SER A 372 -5.89 31.96 -2.23
N MET A 373 -6.57 31.02 -1.57
CA MET A 373 -7.75 30.32 -2.10
C MET A 373 -9.08 30.81 -1.49
N ASN A 374 -9.07 31.90 -0.71
CA ASN A 374 -10.25 32.40 0.03
C ASN A 374 -10.95 31.29 0.87
N MET A 375 -10.18 30.34 1.40
CA MET A 375 -10.71 29.26 2.22
C MET A 375 -10.74 29.67 3.69
N ARG A 376 -11.79 29.27 4.42
CA ARG A 376 -11.85 29.46 5.88
C ARG A 376 -10.71 28.66 6.54
N LYS A 377 -10.05 29.24 7.54
CA LYS A 377 -8.95 28.58 8.28
C LYS A 377 -9.34 27.20 8.85
N SER A 378 -10.58 27.04 9.33
CA SER A 378 -11.11 25.76 9.80
C SER A 378 -11.11 24.69 8.71
N THR A 379 -11.50 25.05 7.48
CA THR A 379 -11.48 24.14 6.33
C THR A 379 -10.05 23.75 5.94
N ALA A 380 -9.09 24.69 6.07
CA ALA A 380 -7.68 24.41 5.80
C ALA A 380 -7.07 23.44 6.82
N VAL A 381 -7.42 23.55 8.10
CA VAL A 381 -7.00 22.59 9.14
C VAL A 381 -7.57 21.20 8.83
N LEU A 382 -8.87 21.11 8.53
CA LEU A 382 -9.51 19.84 8.16
C LEU A 382 -8.88 19.22 6.90
N LEU A 383 -8.57 20.05 5.89
CA LEU A 383 -7.91 19.61 4.67
C LEU A 383 -6.53 19.02 4.97
N SER A 384 -5.73 19.69 5.81
CA SER A 384 -4.43 19.19 6.24
C SER A 384 -4.53 17.85 6.95
N LEU A 385 -5.53 17.67 7.83
CA LEU A 385 -5.75 16.40 8.53
C LEU A 385 -6.11 15.28 7.55
N VAL A 386 -6.97 15.55 6.56
CA VAL A 386 -7.32 14.59 5.51
C VAL A 386 -6.12 14.22 4.64
N LEU A 387 -5.30 15.20 4.25
CA LEU A 387 -4.06 14.95 3.52
C LEU A 387 -2.99 14.24 4.36
N SER A 388 -3.17 14.20 5.69
CA SER A 388 -2.27 13.52 6.64
C SER A 388 -2.62 12.04 6.86
N LEU A 389 -3.69 11.55 6.24
CA LEU A 389 -4.07 10.15 6.32
C LEU A 389 -3.04 9.28 5.60
N GLN A 390 -2.46 8.34 6.33
CA GLN A 390 -1.59 7.28 5.83
C GLN A 390 -2.31 5.93 5.92
N GLY A 391 -1.98 4.99 5.05
CA GLY A 391 -2.71 3.73 4.97
C GLY A 391 -1.91 2.61 4.31
N ILE A 392 -2.60 1.84 3.46
CA ILE A 392 -2.10 0.58 2.91
C ILE A 392 -0.80 0.77 2.11
N VAL A 393 -0.67 1.87 1.37
CA VAL A 393 0.50 2.12 0.50
C VAL A 393 1.76 2.37 1.32
N GLU A 394 1.66 3.20 2.36
CA GLU A 394 2.76 3.50 3.28
C GLU A 394 3.22 2.24 4.05
N LEU A 395 2.27 1.38 4.43
CA LEU A 395 2.58 0.12 5.10
C LEU A 395 3.34 -0.84 4.18
N ILE A 396 2.97 -0.91 2.89
CA ILE A 396 3.70 -1.71 1.88
C ILE A 396 5.13 -1.20 1.72
N GLN A 397 5.30 0.12 1.58
CA GLN A 397 6.62 0.74 1.43
C GLN A 397 7.49 0.50 2.66
N SER A 398 6.91 0.58 3.86
CA SER A 398 7.61 0.30 5.11
C SER A 398 8.15 -1.15 5.16
N ILE A 399 7.36 -2.12 4.69
CA ILE A 399 7.80 -3.52 4.58
C ILE A 399 8.91 -3.66 3.55
N GLN A 400 8.82 -2.98 2.40
CA GLN A 400 9.86 -3.00 1.37
C GLN A 400 11.19 -2.47 1.89
N TRP A 401 11.20 -1.39 2.66
CA TRP A 401 12.42 -0.87 3.28
C TRP A 401 13.08 -1.87 4.22
N LYS A 402 12.29 -2.62 5.00
CA LYS A 402 12.82 -3.67 5.89
C LYS A 402 13.52 -4.80 5.12
N HIS A 403 13.12 -5.07 3.87
CA HIS A 403 13.76 -6.09 3.02
C HIS A 403 14.98 -5.56 2.26
N LEU A 404 15.17 -4.24 2.16
CA LEU A 404 16.30 -3.61 1.48
C LEU A 404 17.52 -3.38 2.41
N GLN A 405 17.31 -3.46 3.73
CA GLN A 405 18.37 -3.49 4.75
C GLN A 405 18.78 -4.94 5.02
#